data_AF-A0A6C1PQV4-F1
#
_entry.id   AF-A0A6C1PQV4-F1
#
_cell.length_a   1.000
_cell.length_b   1.000
_cell.length_c   1.000
_cell.angle_alpha   90.00
_cell.angle_beta   90.00
_cell.angle_gamma   90.00
#
_symmetry.space_group_name_H-M   'P 1'
#
loop_
_entity.id
_entity.type
_entity.pdbx_description
1 polymer ?
#
loop_
_entity_poly.entity_id
_entity_poly.type
_entity_poly.pdbx_seq_one_letter_code
_entity_poly.pdbx_strand_id
1 'polypeptide(L)' 'DDAFVAENAAFIASVREGGASPVPIRIGLEGVRLVEAATRAAQTGTVVTL' A
#
# COMPACT_ATOMS: atom_id res chain seq x y z
N ASP A 1 12.20 -15.84 -11.03
CA ASP A 1 12.35 -14.68 -10.14
C ASP A 1 11.19 -14.61 -9.18
N ASP A 2 11.50 -14.63 -7.88
CA ASP A 2 10.52 -14.59 -6.80
C ASP A 2 10.28 -13.12 -6.41
N ALA A 3 9.04 -12.64 -6.61
CA ALA A 3 8.64 -11.27 -6.31
C ALA A 3 8.90 -10.89 -4.84
N PHE A 4 8.76 -11.84 -3.90
CA PHE A 4 9.02 -11.59 -2.49
C PHE A 4 10.51 -11.39 -2.21
N VAL A 5 11.37 -12.14 -2.91
CA VAL A 5 12.83 -11.98 -2.77
C VAL A 5 13.26 -10.61 -3.30
N ALA A 6 12.71 -10.18 -4.43
CA ALA A 6 13.01 -8.88 -5.03
C ALA A 6 12.54 -7.71 -4.14
N GLU A 7 11.33 -7.80 -3.57
CA GLU A 7 10.77 -6.79 -2.67
C GLU A 7 11.65 -6.62 -1.41
N ASN A 8 12.03 -7.73 -0.78
CA ASN A 8 12.90 -7.70 0.41
C ASN A 8 14.28 -7.11 0.10
N ALA A 9 14.87 -7.48 -1.04
CA ALA A 9 16.16 -6.94 -1.46
C ALA A 9 16.09 -5.41 -1.68
N ALA A 10 15.02 -4.91 -2.32
CA ALA A 10 14.81 -3.49 -2.54
C ALA A 10 14.62 -2.72 -1.22
N PHE A 11 13.89 -3.29 -0.26
CA PHE A 11 13.74 -2.70 1.06
C PHE A 11 15.08 -2.61 1.80
N ILE A 12 15.85 -3.70 1.85
CA ILE A 12 17.16 -3.73 2.51
C ILE A 12 18.12 -2.70 1.89
N ALA A 13 18.14 -2.58 0.56
CA ALA A 13 18.95 -1.58 -0.13
C ALA A 13 18.56 -0.15 0.30
N SER A 14 17.26 0.17 0.33
CA SER A 14 16.79 1.50 0.74
C SER A 14 17.24 1.87 2.15
N VAL A 15 17.24 0.92 3.09
CA VAL A 15 17.69 1.16 4.47
C VAL A 15 19.20 1.39 4.53
N ARG A 16 19.99 0.58 3.82
CA ARG A 16 21.46 0.69 3.82
C ARG A 16 21.96 1.99 3.20
N GLU A 17 21.27 2.45 2.16
CA GLU A 17 21.65 3.65 1.40
C GLU A 17 21.04 4.93 2.00
N GLY A 18 20.19 4.82 3.03
CA GLY A 18 19.44 5.96 3.56
C GLY A 18 18.43 6.52 2.54
N GLY A 19 18.02 5.71 1.58
CA GLY A 19 17.09 6.06 0.50
C GLY A 19 15.62 5.97 0.93
N ALA A 20 14.74 6.36 0.00
CA ALA A 20 13.31 6.21 0.20
C ALA A 20 12.90 4.72 0.17
N SER A 21 11.96 4.33 1.04
CA SER A 21 11.37 2.99 1.00
C SER A 21 10.71 2.74 -0.38
N PRO A 22 10.91 1.57 -1.00
CA PRO A 22 10.25 1.22 -2.26
C PRO A 22 8.72 1.22 -2.15
N VAL A 23 8.19 0.93 -0.96
CA VAL A 23 6.75 1.05 -0.64
C VAL A 23 6.60 1.97 0.57
N PRO A 24 6.31 3.27 0.35
CA PRO A 24 6.08 4.20 1.45
C PRO A 24 4.76 3.92 2.18
N ILE A 25 4.71 4.23 3.48
CA ILE A 25 3.53 4.01 4.34
C ILE A 25 2.24 4.65 3.79
N ARG A 26 2.36 5.77 3.06
CA ARG A 26 1.21 6.45 2.45
C ARG A 26 0.42 5.54 1.50
N ILE A 27 1.10 4.62 0.80
CA ILE A 27 0.46 3.67 -0.11
C ILE A 27 -0.45 2.72 0.69
N GLY A 28 0.05 2.22 1.83
CA GLY A 28 -0.75 1.38 2.73
C GLY A 28 -1.96 2.13 3.29
N LEU A 29 -1.79 3.39 3.68
CA LEU A 29 -2.88 4.24 4.16
C LEU A 29 -3.96 4.49 3.09
N GLU A 30 -3.55 4.80 1.86
CA GLU A 30 -4.46 4.96 0.71
C GLU A 30 -5.22 3.66 0.43
N GLY A 31 -4.56 2.50 0.54
CA GLY A 31 -5.19 1.18 0.42
C GLY A 31 -6.26 0.92 1.48
N VAL A 32 -5.97 1.22 2.75
CA VAL A 32 -6.94 1.08 3.85
C VAL A 32 -8.17 1.96 3.60
N ARG A 33 -7.97 3.23 3.23
CA ARG A 33 -9.08 4.15 2.91
C ARG A 33 -9.97 3.61 1.78
N LEU A 34 -9.36 3.00 0.77
CA LEU A 34 -10.07 2.42 -0.36
C LEU A 34 -10.91 1.19 0.05
N VAL A 35 -10.37 0.32 0.90
CA VAL A 35 -11.10 -0.82 1.47
C VAL A 35 -12.27 -0.37 2.36
N GLU A 36 -12.07 0.67 3.16
CA GLU A 36 -13.14 1.25 3.99
C GLU A 36 -14.26 1.85 3.13
N ALA A 37 -13.91 2.59 2.08
CA ALA A 37 -14.87 3.15 1.14
C ALA A 37 -15.64 2.05 0.40
N ALA A 38 -14.97 0.99 -0.05
CA ALA A 38 -15.60 -0.16 -0.70
C ALA A 38 -16.58 -0.87 0.27
N THR A 39 -16.17 -1.06 1.52
CA THR A 39 -17.01 -1.66 2.56
C THR A 39 -18.26 -0.82 2.80
N ARG A 40 -18.11 0.51 2.93
CA ARG A 40 -19.23 1.44 3.12
C ARG A 40 -20.16 1.48 1.91
N ALA A 41 -19.61 1.45 0.69
CA ALA A 41 -20.39 1.38 -0.53
C ALA A 41 -21.24 0.10 -0.58
N ALA A 42 -20.66 -1.06 -0.22
CA ALA A 42 -21.36 -2.33 -0.16
C ALA A 42 -22.47 -2.35 0.91
N GLN A 43 -22.25 -1.73 2.08
CA GLN A 43 -23.23 -1.67 3.16
C GLN A 43 -24.41 -0.74 2.86
N THR A 44 -24.17 0.34 2.12
CA THR A 44 -25.17 1.40 1.91
C THR A 44 -25.82 1.36 0.53
N GLY A 45 -25.22 0.65 -0.43
CA GLY A 45 -25.62 0.71 -1.84
C GLY A 45 -25.35 2.06 -2.49
N THR A 46 -24.54 2.93 -1.87
CA THR A 46 -24.22 4.27 -2.39
C THR A 46 -22.76 4.37 -2.84
N VAL A 47 -22.50 5.22 -3.82
CA VAL A 47 -21.13 5.52 -4.26
C VAL A 47 -20.42 6.36 -3.20
N VAL A 48 -19.23 5.91 -2.76
CA VAL A 48 -18.39 6.62 -1.80
C VAL A 48 -17.20 7.22 -2.55
N THR A 49 -16.99 8.54 -2.43
CA THR A 49 -15.84 9.26 -3.03
C THR A 49 -14.72 9.41 -2.00
N LEU A 50 -13.47 9.25 -2.44
CA LEU A 50 -12.25 9.34 -1.64
C LEU A 50 -11.58 10.72 -1.75
#